data_AF-A0A8T3UVA0-F1
#
_entry.id   AF-A0A8T3UVA0-F1
#
_cell.length_a   1.000
_cell.length_b   1.000
_cell.length_c   1.000
_cell.angle_alpha   90.00
_cell.angle_beta   90.00
_cell.angle_gamma   90.00
#
_symmetry.space_group_name_H-M   'P 1'
#
loop_
_entity.id
_entity.type
_entity.pdbx_description
1 polymer ?
#
loop_
_entity_poly.entity_id
_entity_poly.type
_entity_poly.pdbx_seq_one_letter_code
_entity_poly.pdbx_strand_id
1 'polypeptide(L)'
;MDSFEALIGKNINEVVLNESTTFFIAPLEYFYKNCGKRYPASKFKLTDLDYFNLIEFYELFKYESILIIWYCNDIITDLELYYLSNDFDVLFGDYYIIKKAIDRGEAHKLREGDTKYLGASRLSEKVAQPNSDKLANKRELVLKKKYLQKILNELGFKCR
;
A
#
# COMPACT_ATOMS: atom_id res chain seq x y z
N MET A 1 18.11 -7.67 -19.36
CA MET A 1 16.82 -7.41 -18.69
C MET A 1 16.43 -8.69 -17.93
N ASP A 2 17.41 -9.33 -17.27
CA ASP A 2 17.40 -10.76 -16.94
C ASP A 2 17.47 -11.04 -15.42
N SER A 3 17.37 -10.03 -14.55
CA SER A 3 17.57 -10.21 -13.11
C SER A 3 16.29 -10.55 -12.34
N PHE A 4 15.12 -10.14 -12.84
CA PHE A 4 13.86 -10.25 -12.12
C PHE A 4 13.08 -11.52 -12.47
N GLU A 5 13.00 -11.93 -13.74
CA GLU A 5 12.31 -13.19 -14.09
C GLU A 5 12.97 -14.43 -13.46
N ALA A 6 14.27 -14.36 -13.20
CA ALA A 6 15.00 -15.39 -12.44
C ALA A 6 14.59 -15.51 -10.97
N LEU A 7 13.68 -14.65 -10.47
CA LEU A 7 13.10 -14.74 -9.13
C LEU A 7 11.88 -15.66 -9.08
N ILE A 8 11.21 -15.90 -10.21
CA ILE A 8 10.04 -16.78 -10.25
C ILE A 8 10.45 -18.20 -9.81
N GLY A 9 9.67 -18.78 -8.89
CA GLY A 9 9.94 -20.10 -8.30
C GLY A 9 10.91 -20.10 -7.13
N LYS A 10 11.56 -18.97 -6.80
CA LYS A 10 12.41 -18.86 -5.61
C LYS A 10 11.58 -18.63 -4.35
N ASN A 11 12.15 -19.00 -3.21
CA ASN A 11 11.58 -18.65 -1.92
C ASN A 11 11.78 -17.15 -1.65
N ILE A 12 10.72 -16.42 -1.28
CA ILE A 12 10.77 -14.98 -1.03
C ILE A 12 11.76 -14.61 0.08
N ASN A 13 11.96 -15.50 1.06
CA ASN A 13 12.88 -15.28 2.18
C ASN A 13 14.36 -15.42 1.80
N GLU A 14 14.65 -16.01 0.64
CA GLU A 14 16.02 -16.16 0.10
C GLU A 14 16.39 -15.01 -0.85
N VAL A 15 15.44 -14.15 -1.20
CA VAL A 15 15.64 -13.05 -2.14
C VAL A 15 15.95 -11.77 -1.39
N VAL A 16 17.09 -11.16 -1.69
CA VAL A 16 17.43 -9.82 -1.20
C VAL A 16 16.75 -8.77 -2.08
N LEU A 17 15.73 -8.11 -1.53
CA LEU A 17 15.01 -7.02 -2.19
C LEU A 17 15.65 -5.69 -1.80
N ASN A 18 16.57 -5.21 -2.63
CA ASN A 18 17.18 -3.90 -2.46
C ASN A 18 16.19 -2.79 -2.82
N GLU A 19 16.26 -1.65 -2.14
CA GLU A 19 15.49 -0.47 -2.52
C GLU A 19 15.81 -0.04 -3.96
N SER A 20 14.79 0.41 -4.69
CA SER A 20 14.93 0.96 -6.03
C SER A 20 14.85 2.48 -6.00
N THR A 21 15.62 3.13 -6.86
CA THR A 21 15.58 4.59 -7.05
C THR A 21 14.50 5.03 -8.04
N THR A 22 13.74 4.11 -8.62
CA THR A 22 12.77 4.38 -9.70
C THR A 22 11.36 3.90 -9.42
N PHE A 23 11.18 2.90 -8.56
CA PHE A 23 9.88 2.32 -8.22
C PHE A 23 9.86 1.83 -6.77
N PHE A 24 8.67 1.74 -6.18
CA PHE A 24 8.49 1.02 -4.93
C PHE A 24 8.62 -0.49 -5.17
N ILE A 25 9.17 -1.24 -4.21
CA ILE A 25 9.17 -2.70 -4.26
C ILE A 25 8.22 -3.22 -3.19
N ALA A 26 7.28 -4.06 -3.60
CA ALA A 26 6.23 -4.58 -2.75
C ALA A 26 6.16 -6.11 -2.81
N PRO A 27 6.84 -6.83 -1.90
CA PRO A 27 6.59 -8.24 -1.71
C PRO A 27 5.20 -8.44 -1.09
N LEU A 28 4.30 -9.05 -1.85
CA LEU A 28 2.91 -9.22 -1.46
C LEU A 28 2.49 -10.68 -1.56
N GLU A 29 2.12 -11.24 -0.42
CA GLU A 29 1.49 -12.54 -0.36
C GLU A 29 0.06 -12.45 -0.90
N TYR A 30 -0.36 -13.46 -1.64
CA TYR A 30 -1.77 -13.70 -1.94
C TYR A 30 -2.20 -15.09 -1.51
N PHE A 31 -3.50 -15.25 -1.31
CA PHE A 31 -4.13 -16.55 -1.11
C PHE A 31 -5.23 -16.76 -2.16
N TYR A 32 -5.64 -18.01 -2.34
CA TYR A 32 -6.74 -18.38 -3.21
C TYR A 32 -8.07 -18.38 -2.46
N LYS A 33 -9.12 -17.81 -3.07
CA LYS A 33 -10.53 -17.95 -2.66
C LYS A 33 -11.42 -18.05 -3.89
N ASN A 34 -12.69 -18.42 -3.71
CA ASN A 34 -13.75 -18.37 -4.74
C ASN A 34 -13.29 -18.90 -6.11
N CYS A 35 -13.20 -20.22 -6.24
CA CYS A 35 -12.78 -20.90 -7.47
C CYS A 35 -11.36 -20.50 -7.94
N GLY A 36 -10.38 -20.45 -7.03
CA GLY A 36 -8.99 -20.21 -7.44
C GLY A 36 -8.67 -18.77 -7.83
N LYS A 37 -9.49 -17.79 -7.45
CA LYS A 37 -9.16 -16.36 -7.60
C LYS A 37 -8.14 -15.92 -6.54
N ARG A 38 -7.15 -15.13 -6.95
CA ARG A 38 -6.12 -14.57 -6.06
C ARG A 38 -6.62 -13.35 -5.29
N TYR A 39 -6.27 -13.27 -4.01
CA TYR A 39 -6.60 -12.17 -3.12
C TYR A 39 -5.39 -11.76 -2.27
N PRO A 40 -5.10 -10.46 -2.09
CA PRO A 40 -3.98 -10.01 -1.26
C PRO A 40 -4.16 -10.42 0.20
N ALA A 41 -3.10 -10.98 0.79
CA ALA A 41 -3.08 -11.41 2.19
C ALA A 41 -3.03 -10.21 3.15
N SER A 42 -2.38 -9.11 2.75
CA SER A 42 -2.14 -7.94 3.58
C SER A 42 -2.34 -6.63 2.81
N LYS A 43 -2.26 -5.50 3.53
CA LYS A 43 -2.17 -4.15 2.96
C LYS A 43 -0.69 -3.88 2.68
N PHE A 44 -0.37 -2.96 1.78
CA PHE A 44 1.01 -2.53 1.60
C PHE A 44 1.27 -1.25 2.38
N LYS A 45 2.20 -1.27 3.34
CA LYS A 45 2.61 -0.09 4.10
C LYS A 45 3.50 0.80 3.23
N LEU A 46 3.16 2.08 3.14
CA LEU A 46 3.99 3.10 2.51
C LEU A 46 4.91 3.75 3.53
N THR A 47 4.34 4.35 4.58
CA THR A 47 5.10 5.05 5.62
C THR A 47 4.27 5.22 6.90
N ASP A 48 4.94 5.50 8.02
CA ASP A 48 4.28 5.99 9.23
C ASP A 48 3.65 7.37 8.94
N LEU A 49 2.47 7.62 9.51
CA LEU A 49 1.79 8.89 9.38
C LEU A 49 2.11 9.77 10.59
N ASP A 50 2.97 10.77 10.37
CA ASP A 50 3.25 11.84 11.32
C ASP A 50 2.18 12.94 11.18
N TYR A 51 1.45 13.20 12.27
CA TYR A 51 0.40 14.22 12.27
C TYR A 51 0.94 15.65 12.25
N PHE A 52 2.16 15.89 12.75
CA PHE A 52 2.76 17.23 12.81
C PHE A 52 3.59 17.53 11.56
N ASN A 53 4.14 16.50 10.93
CA ASN A 53 4.94 16.61 9.72
C ASN A 53 4.45 15.63 8.65
N LEU A 54 3.23 15.86 8.15
CA LEU A 54 2.64 14.99 7.14
C LEU A 54 3.45 15.08 5.83
N ILE A 55 3.96 13.94 5.37
CA ILE A 55 4.64 13.81 4.09
C ILE A 55 3.75 14.30 2.94
N GLU A 56 4.29 15.12 2.05
CA GLU A 56 3.51 15.63 0.91
C GLU A 56 3.24 14.55 -0.14
N PHE A 57 2.13 14.69 -0.87
CA PHE A 57 1.68 13.67 -1.82
C PHE A 57 2.74 13.31 -2.88
N TYR A 58 3.42 14.32 -3.43
CA TYR A 58 4.46 14.11 -4.44
C TYR A 58 5.70 13.40 -3.86
N GLU A 59 5.96 13.52 -2.55
CA GLU A 59 7.05 12.81 -1.88
C GLU A 59 6.63 11.38 -1.56
N LEU A 60 5.40 11.21 -1.09
CA LEU A 60 4.78 9.90 -0.82
C LEU A 60 4.73 9.03 -2.07
N PHE A 61 4.46 9.64 -3.23
CA PHE A 61 4.44 8.98 -4.54
C PHE A 61 5.57 9.48 -5.44
N LYS A 62 6.75 9.77 -4.86
CA LYS A 62 7.95 10.19 -5.61
C LYS A 62 8.29 9.24 -6.76
N TYR A 63 7.94 7.97 -6.59
CA TYR A 63 7.97 6.97 -7.63
C TYR A 63 6.54 6.70 -8.08
N GLU A 64 6.27 7.00 -9.33
CA GLU A 64 4.94 6.82 -9.92
C GLU A 64 4.61 5.36 -10.23
N SER A 65 5.52 4.44 -9.91
CA SER A 65 5.37 3.01 -10.18
C SER A 65 5.81 2.14 -9.01
N ILE A 66 5.28 0.93 -8.99
CA ILE A 66 5.49 -0.09 -7.98
C ILE A 66 5.75 -1.44 -8.66
N LEU A 67 6.88 -2.05 -8.36
CA LEU A 67 7.16 -3.44 -8.68
C LEU A 67 6.59 -4.32 -7.57
N ILE A 68 5.52 -5.05 -7.90
CA ILE A 68 4.89 -6.00 -7.01
C ILE A 68 5.49 -7.38 -7.25
N ILE A 69 5.93 -8.01 -6.17
CA ILE A 69 6.47 -9.37 -6.15
C ILE A 69 5.42 -10.25 -5.49
N TRP A 70 4.63 -10.94 -6.31
CA TRP A 70 3.56 -11.81 -5.81
C TRP A 70 4.15 -13.16 -5.39
N TYR A 71 3.84 -13.57 -4.16
CA TYR A 71 4.22 -14.89 -3.66
C TYR A 71 3.06 -15.59 -2.96
N CYS A 72 3.13 -16.91 -2.92
CA CYS A 72 2.17 -17.78 -2.24
C CYS A 72 2.91 -19.00 -1.68
N ASN A 73 2.66 -19.34 -0.41
CA ASN A 73 3.41 -20.36 0.31
C ASN A 73 4.93 -20.12 0.21
N ASP A 74 5.34 -18.87 0.44
CA ASP A 74 6.72 -18.38 0.32
C ASP A 74 7.37 -18.49 -1.07
N ILE A 75 6.68 -18.99 -2.10
CA ILE A 75 7.23 -19.08 -3.46
C ILE A 75 6.77 -17.90 -4.30
N ILE A 76 7.72 -17.18 -4.92
CA ILE A 76 7.45 -16.10 -5.86
C ILE A 76 6.80 -16.70 -7.11
N THR A 77 5.63 -16.21 -7.49
CA THR A 77 4.88 -16.74 -8.63
C THR A 77 4.80 -15.75 -9.79
N ASP A 78 4.78 -14.45 -9.52
CA ASP A 78 4.61 -13.43 -10.55
C ASP A 78 5.30 -12.12 -10.14
N LEU A 79 5.74 -11.35 -11.13
CA LEU A 79 6.31 -10.01 -10.96
C LEU A 79 5.53 -9.03 -11.82
N GLU A 80 5.15 -7.90 -11.25
CA GLU A 80 4.32 -6.91 -11.95
C GLU A 80 4.82 -5.49 -11.71
N LEU A 81 5.12 -4.75 -12.77
CA LEU A 81 5.37 -3.32 -12.67
C LEU A 81 4.07 -2.55 -12.94
N TYR A 82 3.51 -1.96 -11.89
CA TYR A 82 2.28 -1.19 -11.96
C TYR A 82 2.55 0.31 -11.87
N TYR A 83 1.91 1.10 -12.73
CA TYR A 83 1.98 2.57 -12.69
C TYR A 83 0.88 3.13 -11.80
N LEU A 84 1.26 3.55 -10.59
CA LEU A 84 0.38 4.20 -9.63
C LEU A 84 -0.18 5.52 -10.16
N SER A 85 0.55 6.19 -11.07
CA SER A 85 0.12 7.43 -11.72
C SER A 85 -1.22 7.31 -12.45
N ASN A 86 -1.58 6.11 -12.91
CA ASN A 86 -2.90 5.83 -13.52
C ASN A 86 -4.08 6.04 -12.55
N ASP A 87 -3.83 6.01 -11.24
CA ASP A 87 -4.85 6.17 -10.20
C ASP A 87 -4.60 7.40 -9.31
N PHE A 88 -3.72 8.33 -9.70
CA PHE A 88 -3.34 9.49 -8.87
C PHE A 88 -4.52 10.37 -8.52
N ASP A 89 -5.51 10.57 -9.39
CA ASP A 89 -6.71 11.36 -9.05
C ASP A 89 -7.42 10.81 -7.81
N VAL A 90 -7.54 9.48 -7.71
CA VAL A 90 -8.20 8.81 -6.60
C VAL A 90 -7.29 8.79 -5.36
N LEU A 91 -6.01 8.48 -5.55
CA LEU A 91 -5.02 8.43 -4.46
C LEU A 91 -4.84 9.82 -3.83
N PHE A 92 -4.83 10.88 -4.64
CA PHE A 92 -4.75 12.27 -4.18
C PHE A 92 -6.02 12.67 -3.44
N GLY A 93 -7.20 12.31 -3.96
CA GLY A 93 -8.46 12.54 -3.25
C GLY A 93 -8.49 11.88 -1.86
N ASP A 94 -8.02 10.64 -1.77
CA ASP A 94 -7.89 9.91 -0.49
C ASP A 94 -6.89 10.57 0.45
N TYR A 95 -5.71 10.93 -0.06
CA TYR A 95 -4.68 11.66 0.70
C TYR A 95 -5.24 12.97 1.25
N TYR A 96 -5.95 13.73 0.43
CA TYR A 96 -6.52 15.02 0.82
C TYR A 96 -7.57 14.90 1.93
N ILE A 97 -8.39 13.83 1.91
CA ILE A 97 -9.33 13.54 3.01
C ILE A 97 -8.57 13.34 4.33
N ILE A 98 -7.46 12.59 4.30
CA ILE A 98 -6.61 12.34 5.47
C ILE A 98 -5.98 13.66 5.95
N LYS A 99 -5.32 14.40 5.05
CA LYS A 99 -4.68 15.70 5.35
C LYS A 99 -5.66 16.67 5.99
N LYS A 100 -6.83 16.84 5.37
CA LYS A 100 -7.88 17.75 5.85
C LYS A 100 -8.41 17.39 7.24
N ALA A 101 -8.50 16.11 7.58
CA ALA A 101 -8.89 15.69 8.92
C ALA A 101 -7.80 16.03 9.96
N ILE A 102 -6.52 15.87 9.60
CA ILE A 102 -5.39 16.24 10.47
C ILE A 102 -5.37 17.75 10.69
N ASP A 103 -5.47 18.54 9.62
CA ASP A 103 -5.47 20.01 9.69
C ASP A 103 -6.60 20.55 10.58
N ARG A 104 -7.74 19.85 10.65
CA ARG A 104 -8.90 20.21 11.49
C ARG A 104 -8.80 19.73 12.93
N GLY A 105 -7.73 19.04 13.32
CA GLY A 105 -7.63 18.40 14.65
C GLY A 105 -8.57 17.21 14.83
N GLU A 106 -8.95 16.56 13.73
CA GLU A 106 -9.90 15.44 13.68
C GLU A 106 -9.23 14.10 13.37
N ALA A 107 -7.91 13.98 13.46
CA ALA A 107 -7.18 12.75 13.22
C ALA A 107 -7.60 11.58 14.14
N HIS A 108 -8.08 11.89 15.35
CA HIS A 108 -8.69 10.91 16.24
C HIS A 108 -9.99 10.28 15.69
N LYS A 109 -10.68 10.95 14.76
CA LYS A 109 -11.91 10.46 14.11
C LYS A 109 -11.63 9.65 12.85
N LEU A 110 -10.44 9.77 12.26
CA LEU A 110 -10.06 9.06 11.03
C LEU A 110 -10.33 7.55 11.15
N ARG A 111 -10.75 6.94 10.06
CA ARG A 111 -10.87 5.49 9.90
C ARG A 111 -10.21 5.11 8.60
N GLU A 112 -9.71 3.88 8.55
CA GLU A 112 -9.22 3.37 7.28
C GLU A 112 -10.33 3.38 6.23
N GLY A 113 -11.59 3.14 6.60
CA GLY A 113 -12.72 3.13 5.66
C GLY A 113 -13.13 4.48 5.06
N ASP A 114 -12.58 5.61 5.52
CA ASP A 114 -13.00 6.95 5.07
C ASP A 114 -12.55 7.27 3.63
N THR A 115 -11.59 6.51 3.12
CA THR A 115 -10.97 6.66 1.80
C THR A 115 -11.21 5.44 0.91
N LYS A 116 -10.81 5.45 -0.36
CA LYS A 116 -11.05 4.36 -1.32
C LYS A 116 -9.89 3.36 -1.42
N TYR A 117 -8.68 3.83 -1.70
CA TYR A 117 -7.48 3.05 -2.03
C TYR A 117 -6.29 3.35 -1.12
N LEU A 118 -6.04 4.62 -0.78
CA LEU A 118 -4.99 5.01 0.18
C LEU A 118 -5.62 5.18 1.57
N GLY A 119 -5.21 4.38 2.56
CA GLY A 119 -5.80 4.37 3.90
C GLY A 119 -4.85 4.85 5.00
N ALA A 120 -5.43 5.35 6.09
CA ALA A 120 -4.72 5.60 7.34
C ALA A 120 -5.00 4.46 8.35
N SER A 121 -4.18 3.42 8.29
CA SER A 121 -4.30 2.20 9.12
C SER A 121 -3.97 2.51 10.57
N ARG A 122 -4.82 2.08 11.51
CA ARG A 122 -4.66 2.32 12.94
C ARG A 122 -3.61 1.39 13.56
N LEU A 123 -2.70 1.96 14.33
CA LEU A 123 -1.85 1.24 15.29
C LEU A 123 -2.44 1.34 16.71
N SER A 124 -1.95 0.52 17.63
CA SER A 124 -2.42 0.45 19.02
C SER A 124 -2.04 1.68 19.86
N GLU A 125 -0.91 2.30 19.52
CA GLU A 125 -0.36 3.48 20.20
C GLU A 125 -1.25 4.72 20.02
N LYS A 126 -1.26 5.61 21.03
CA LYS A 126 -1.90 6.94 20.95
C LYS A 126 -0.85 8.03 20.96
N VAL A 127 -1.03 9.04 20.11
CA VAL A 127 -0.11 10.16 19.93
C VAL A 127 -0.89 11.48 19.91
N ALA A 128 -0.19 12.58 20.17
CA ALA A 128 -0.75 13.92 19.99
C ALA A 128 -1.05 14.19 18.51
N GLN A 129 -1.95 15.15 18.25
CA GLN A 129 -2.28 15.61 16.91
C GLN A 129 -2.29 17.15 16.92
N PRO A 130 -2.08 17.82 15.78
CA PRO A 130 -2.19 19.27 15.71
C PRO A 130 -3.65 19.71 15.96
N ASN A 131 -3.82 20.96 16.40
CA ASN A 131 -5.11 21.63 16.49
C ASN A 131 -6.18 20.91 17.35
N SER A 132 -5.77 20.03 18.28
CA SER A 132 -6.66 19.37 19.23
C SER A 132 -5.93 18.85 20.47
N ASP A 133 -6.53 18.99 21.64
CA ASP A 133 -6.03 18.40 22.89
C ASP A 133 -6.31 16.89 23.01
N LYS A 134 -7.12 16.33 22.09
CA LYS A 134 -7.44 14.90 22.10
C LYS A 134 -6.24 14.12 21.56
N LEU A 135 -5.98 12.96 22.16
CA LEU A 135 -5.05 12.00 21.56
C LEU A 135 -5.72 11.26 20.39
N ALA A 136 -4.98 11.09 19.30
CA ALA A 136 -5.35 10.24 18.17
C ALA A 136 -4.59 8.91 18.26
N ASN A 137 -5.09 7.86 17.61
CA ASN A 137 -4.27 6.66 17.46
C ASN A 137 -3.14 6.95 16.47
N LYS A 138 -1.94 6.42 16.69
CA LYS A 138 -0.88 6.43 15.67
C LYS A 138 -1.37 5.67 14.44
N ARG A 139 -0.96 6.11 13.26
CA ARG A 139 -1.38 5.53 11.99
C ARG A 139 -0.23 5.34 11.03
N GLU A 140 -0.48 4.53 10.01
CA GLU A 140 0.40 4.33 8.87
C GLU A 140 -0.41 4.56 7.59
N LEU A 141 0.24 5.14 6.59
CA LEU A 141 -0.30 5.23 5.23
C LEU A 141 -0.12 3.90 4.54
N VAL A 142 -1.20 3.34 4.02
CA VAL A 142 -1.22 2.02 3.38
C VAL A 142 -1.98 2.04 2.07
N LEU A 143 -1.49 1.29 1.08
CA LEU A 143 -2.33 0.86 -0.04
C LEU A 143 -3.24 -0.26 0.45
N LYS A 144 -4.54 -0.04 0.37
CA LYS A 144 -5.53 -0.99 0.87
C LYS A 144 -5.57 -2.26 0.05
N LYS A 145 -5.98 -3.36 0.69
CA LYS A 145 -6.31 -4.63 0.02
C LYS A 145 -7.22 -4.46 -1.18
N LYS A 146 -8.21 -3.54 -1.10
CA LYS A 146 -9.12 -3.24 -2.21
C LYS A 146 -8.38 -2.72 -3.45
N TYR A 147 -7.37 -1.89 -3.26
CA TYR A 147 -6.54 -1.36 -4.34
C TYR A 147 -5.64 -2.45 -4.93
N LEU A 148 -4.95 -3.21 -4.07
CA LEU A 148 -4.14 -4.35 -4.49
C LEU A 148 -4.96 -5.43 -5.22
N GLN A 149 -6.22 -5.62 -4.83
CA GLN A 149 -7.16 -6.50 -5.53
C GLN A 149 -7.55 -5.95 -6.91
N LYS A 150 -7.72 -4.63 -7.05
CA LYS A 150 -7.95 -3.98 -8.37
C LYS A 150 -6.79 -4.33 -9.30
N ILE A 151 -5.55 -4.12 -8.84
CA ILE A 151 -4.34 -4.45 -9.60
C ILE A 151 -4.35 -5.92 -10.01
N LEU A 152 -4.53 -6.86 -9.06
CA LEU A 152 -4.61 -8.30 -9.38
C LEU A 152 -5.70 -8.66 -10.40
N ASN A 153 -6.84 -7.96 -10.39
CA ASN A 153 -7.92 -8.22 -11.36
C ASN A 153 -7.57 -7.71 -12.76
N GLU A 154 -6.83 -6.60 -12.86
CA GLU A 154 -6.37 -6.03 -14.13
C GLU A 154 -5.36 -6.96 -14.84
N LEU A 155 -4.61 -7.75 -14.07
CA LEU A 155 -3.68 -8.76 -14.59
C LEU A 155 -4.37 -9.98 -15.22
N GLY A 156 -5.69 -10.12 -15.06
CA GLY A 156 -6.45 -11.13 -15.78
C GLY A 156 -6.17 -12.57 -15.36
N PHE A 157 -5.62 -12.81 -14.16
CA PHE A 157 -5.45 -14.17 -13.63
C PHE A 157 -6.81 -14.88 -13.54
N LYS A 158 -7.04 -15.84 -14.45
CA LYS A 158 -8.27 -16.62 -14.47
C LYS A 158 -8.32 -17.58 -13.29
N CYS A 159 -9.51 -17.75 -12.73
CA CYS A 159 -9.87 -18.92 -11.93
C CYS A 159 -9.49 -20.18 -12.70
N ARG A 160 -8.57 -20.99 -12.15
CA ARG A 160 -8.28 -22.33 -12.65
C ARG A 160 -9.36 -23.30 -12.20
#